data_AF-A0A8S3T7A6-F1
#
_entry.id   AF-A0A8S3T7A6-F1
#
_cell.length_a   1.000
_cell.length_b   1.000
_cell.length_c   1.000
_cell.angle_alpha   90.00
_cell.angle_beta   90.00
_cell.angle_gamma   90.00
#
_symmetry.space_group_name_H-M   'P 1'
#
loop_
_entity.id
_entity.type
_entity.pdbx_description
1 polymer ?
#
loop_
_entity_poly.entity_id
_entity_poly.type
_entity_poly.pdbx_seq_one_letter_code
_entity_poly.pdbx_strand_id
1 'polypeptide(L)'
;MDNNLLPKRILLLRLLEFRNKCVKKQDGFVPDLIRIAVKYDLINFVEDFVKSGSFPSKAVWNRYISTSIANSENNRWQQRISVDSDFEIFRKIHKHIVPHRAWVIAKTNPNFREGAKYIVDLCSVIRTEESPLLCDKCGKFFYNVIEHIMCMRSSIRLKSEALGGLNKY
;
A
#
# COMPACT_ATOMS: atom_id res chain seq x y z
N MET A 1 26.18 -11.95 20.86
CA MET A 1 26.45 -11.57 19.46
C MET A 1 27.69 -10.68 19.46
N ASP A 2 28.70 -11.06 18.69
CA ASP A 2 30.07 -10.57 18.80
C ASP A 2 30.20 -9.08 18.42
N ASN A 3 30.71 -8.26 19.33
CA ASN A 3 30.91 -6.82 19.14
C ASN A 3 32.22 -6.49 18.37
N ASN A 4 32.90 -7.51 17.85
CA ASN A 4 34.22 -7.42 17.22
C ASN A 4 34.24 -7.02 15.73
N LEU A 5 33.08 -6.75 15.10
CA LEU A 5 33.06 -6.37 13.69
C LEU A 5 33.35 -4.86 13.53
N LEU A 6 34.55 -4.55 13.05
CA LEU A 6 35.02 -3.19 12.70
C LEU A 6 33.96 -2.32 11.99
N PRO A 7 33.16 -2.82 11.01
CA PRO A 7 32.13 -2.02 10.37
C PRO A 7 31.04 -1.50 11.32
N LYS A 8 30.67 -2.30 12.33
CA LYS A 8 29.65 -1.95 13.32
C LYS A 8 30.13 -0.79 14.20
N ARG A 9 31.41 -0.83 14.61
CA ARG A 9 32.04 0.23 15.42
C ARG A 9 32.17 1.53 14.62
N ILE A 10 32.57 1.44 13.35
CA ILE A 10 32.66 2.60 12.45
C ILE A 10 31.29 3.24 12.27
N LEU A 11 30.24 2.44 12.03
CA LEU A 11 28.88 2.95 11.90
C LEU A 11 28.41 3.65 13.18
N LEU A 12 28.62 3.04 14.34
CA LEU A 12 28.23 3.59 15.63
C LEU A 12 28.94 4.93 15.91
N LEU A 13 30.25 5.00 15.67
CA LEU A 13 31.03 6.23 15.83
C LEU A 13 30.49 7.35 14.93
N ARG A 14 30.26 7.07 13.65
CA ARG A 14 29.72 8.07 12.72
C ARG A 14 28.32 8.54 13.11
N LEU A 15 27.46 7.65 13.61
CA LEU A 15 26.13 8.01 14.13
C LEU A 15 26.24 8.92 15.37
N LEU A 16 27.17 8.62 16.29
CA LEU A 16 27.43 9.45 17.47
C LEU A 16 27.98 10.83 17.09
N GLU A 17 28.92 10.90 16.16
CA GLU A 17 29.47 12.15 15.63
C GLU A 17 28.38 13.01 14.97
N PHE A 18 27.51 12.39 14.17
CA PHE A 18 26.37 13.04 13.55
C PHE A 18 25.39 13.59 14.59
N ARG A 19 25.02 12.76 15.58
CA ARG A 19 24.10 13.13 16.66
C ARG A 19 24.62 14.31 17.49
N ASN A 20 25.91 14.29 17.83
CA ASN A 20 26.54 15.32 18.65
C ASN A 20 26.96 16.56 17.83
N LYS A 21 26.64 16.60 16.53
CA LYS A 21 27.04 17.68 15.61
C LYS A 21 28.55 17.98 15.65
N CYS A 22 29.35 16.97 15.95
CA CYS A 22 30.81 17.10 16.07
C CYS A 22 31.46 17.45 14.73
N VAL A 23 30.77 17.18 13.62
CA VAL A 23 31.24 17.46 12.26
C VAL A 23 30.27 18.43 11.57
N LYS A 24 30.80 19.58 11.11
CA LYS A 24 30.01 20.70 10.56
C LYS A 24 29.32 20.42 9.22
N LYS A 25 29.79 19.43 8.47
CA LYS A 25 29.17 18.93 7.23
C LYS A 25 29.37 17.42 7.17
N GLN A 26 28.32 16.67 7.49
CA GLN A 26 28.25 15.27 7.10
C GLN A 26 27.33 15.21 5.88
N ASP A 27 27.91 14.92 4.73
CA ASP A 27 27.17 14.59 3.51
C ASP A 27 27.33 13.08 3.26
N GLY A 28 26.31 12.45 2.67
CA GLY A 28 26.34 11.03 2.29
C GLY A 28 25.62 10.09 3.26
N PHE A 29 26.21 8.91 3.50
CA PHE A 29 25.50 7.74 4.01
C PHE A 29 24.74 7.94 5.34
N VAL A 30 25.35 8.59 6.34
CA VAL A 30 24.71 8.75 7.67
C VAL A 30 23.51 9.71 7.62
N PRO A 31 23.63 10.93 7.07
CA PRO A 31 22.48 11.80 6.84
C PRO A 31 21.35 11.12 6.06
N ASP A 32 21.68 10.37 4.99
CA ASP A 32 20.70 9.64 4.20
C ASP A 32 20.00 8.54 5.01
N LEU A 33 20.76 7.79 5.82
CA LEU A 33 20.23 6.79 6.73
C LEU A 33 19.26 7.41 7.74
N ILE A 34 19.64 8.51 8.38
CA ILE A 34 18.78 9.22 9.35
C ILE A 34 17.53 9.76 8.64
N ARG A 35 17.66 10.35 7.45
CA ARG A 35 16.51 10.83 6.66
C ARG A 35 15.53 9.70 6.35
N ILE A 36 16.03 8.53 5.93
CA ILE A 36 15.20 7.35 5.67
C ILE A 36 14.57 6.85 6.96
N ALA A 37 15.33 6.81 8.05
CA ALA A 37 14.83 6.37 9.35
C ALA A 37 13.69 7.27 9.84
N VAL A 38 13.82 8.60 9.73
CA VAL A 38 12.75 9.54 10.05
C VAL A 38 11.55 9.35 9.14
N LYS A 39 11.77 9.22 7.81
CA LYS A 39 10.68 9.04 6.83
C LYS A 39 9.78 7.84 7.14
N TYR A 40 10.36 6.76 7.67
CA TYR A 40 9.66 5.50 7.95
C TYR A 40 9.48 5.22 9.44
N ASP A 41 9.61 6.23 10.30
CA ASP A 41 9.45 6.11 11.76
C ASP A 41 10.35 5.04 12.42
N LEU A 42 11.55 4.84 11.86
CA LEU A 42 12.59 3.93 12.36
C LEU A 42 13.61 4.65 13.26
N ILE A 43 13.39 5.93 13.59
CA ILE A 43 14.40 6.72 14.31
C ILE A 43 14.65 6.19 15.72
N ASN A 44 13.61 5.74 16.42
CA ASN A 44 13.72 5.15 17.76
C ASN A 44 14.64 3.93 17.76
N PHE A 45 14.58 3.14 16.69
CA PHE A 45 15.44 1.99 16.51
C PHE A 45 16.92 2.39 16.33
N VAL A 46 17.18 3.44 15.54
CA VAL A 46 18.55 3.98 15.39
C VAL A 46 19.07 4.47 16.74
N GLU A 47 18.24 5.17 17.52
CA GLU A 47 18.61 5.62 18.87
C GLU A 47 18.90 4.46 19.83
N ASP A 48 18.10 3.39 19.79
CA ASP A 48 18.31 2.21 20.61
C ASP A 48 19.60 1.48 20.20
N PHE A 49 19.90 1.41 18.91
CA PHE A 49 21.18 0.89 18.41
C PHE A 49 22.35 1.75 18.89
N VAL A 50 22.23 3.08 18.87
CA VAL A 50 23.27 3.99 19.35
C VAL A 50 23.51 3.83 20.86
N LYS A 51 22.45 3.63 21.65
CA LYS A 51 22.54 3.45 23.11
C LYS A 51 23.07 2.08 23.51
N SER A 52 22.54 1.02 22.92
CA SER A 52 22.83 -0.36 23.33
C SER A 52 24.01 -0.98 22.56
N GLY A 53 24.37 -0.40 21.42
CA GLY A 53 25.25 -1.03 20.45
C GLY A 53 24.71 -2.35 19.90
N SER A 54 23.46 -2.71 20.18
CA SER A 54 22.89 -4.01 19.83
C SER A 54 21.91 -3.88 18.68
N PHE A 55 22.02 -4.79 17.72
CA PHE A 55 21.09 -4.89 16.60
C PHE A 55 20.25 -6.15 16.81
N PRO A 56 18.92 -6.11 16.58
CA PRO A 56 18.09 -7.30 16.61
C PRO A 56 18.54 -8.32 15.56
N SER A 57 18.02 -9.54 15.66
CA SER A 57 18.22 -10.52 14.61
C SER A 57 17.68 -10.01 13.25
N LYS A 58 18.28 -10.47 12.16
CA LYS A 58 17.85 -10.13 10.79
C LYS A 58 16.35 -10.35 10.56
N ALA A 59 15.79 -11.41 11.12
CA ALA A 59 14.36 -11.73 11.00
C ALA A 59 13.48 -10.68 11.69
N VAL A 60 13.83 -10.31 12.93
CA VAL A 60 13.10 -9.29 13.70
C VAL A 60 13.21 -7.93 13.01
N TRP A 61 14.40 -7.58 12.53
CA TRP A 61 14.63 -6.34 11.79
C TRP A 61 13.79 -6.24 10.52
N ASN A 62 13.83 -7.27 9.68
CA ASN A 62 13.06 -7.31 8.43
C ASN A 62 11.55 -7.17 8.68
N ARG A 63 11.03 -7.84 9.71
CA ARG A 63 9.62 -7.74 10.10
C ARG A 63 9.27 -6.33 10.53
N TYR A 64 10.11 -5.72 11.38
CA TYR A 64 9.91 -4.37 11.88
C TYR A 64 9.92 -3.34 10.73
N ILE A 65 10.95 -3.34 9.88
CA ILE A 65 11.01 -2.44 8.71
C ILE A 65 9.78 -2.60 7.82
N SER A 66 9.43 -3.85 7.47
CA SER A 66 8.32 -4.11 6.55
C SER A 66 7.01 -3.55 7.11
N THR A 67 6.81 -3.70 8.41
CA THR A 67 5.63 -3.17 9.11
C THR A 67 5.65 -1.64 9.14
N SER A 68 6.78 -1.03 9.48
CA SER A 68 6.91 0.42 9.55
C SER A 68 6.69 1.08 8.19
N ILE A 69 7.32 0.55 7.13
CA ILE A 69 7.13 1.03 5.76
C ILE A 69 5.67 0.90 5.34
N ALA A 70 5.05 -0.27 5.58
CA ALA A 70 3.66 -0.49 5.22
C ALA A 70 2.72 0.49 5.94
N ASN A 71 2.97 0.78 7.21
CA ASN A 71 2.19 1.74 7.99
C ASN A 71 2.39 3.18 7.50
N SER A 72 3.64 3.63 7.34
CA SER A 72 3.95 4.98 6.87
C SER A 72 3.36 5.24 5.49
N GLU A 73 3.50 4.29 4.56
CA GLU A 73 2.92 4.42 3.22
C GLU A 73 1.39 4.43 3.28
N ASN A 74 0.75 3.51 4.03
CA ASN A 74 -0.71 3.52 4.19
C ASN A 74 -1.22 4.83 4.77
N ASN A 75 -0.56 5.37 5.80
CA ASN A 75 -0.93 6.65 6.39
C ASN A 75 -0.81 7.79 5.37
N ARG A 76 0.26 7.82 4.58
CA ARG A 76 0.44 8.81 3.51
C ARG A 76 -0.64 8.69 2.43
N TRP A 77 -1.04 7.47 2.08
CA TRP A 77 -2.16 7.25 1.16
C TRP A 77 -3.48 7.75 1.74
N GLN A 78 -3.80 7.42 3.00
CA GLN A 78 -4.99 7.92 3.67
C GLN A 78 -5.04 9.45 3.70
N GLN A 79 -3.91 10.09 4.03
CA GLN A 79 -3.82 11.56 4.03
C GLN A 79 -4.10 12.12 2.63
N ARG A 80 -3.47 11.57 1.58
CA ARG A 80 -3.68 12.05 0.20
C ARG A 80 -5.14 11.93 -0.23
N ILE A 81 -5.75 10.76 -0.07
CA ILE A 81 -7.14 10.52 -0.49
C ILE A 81 -8.17 11.24 0.40
N SER A 82 -7.77 11.70 1.59
CA SER A 82 -8.66 12.48 2.47
C SER A 82 -8.71 13.97 2.11
N VAL A 83 -7.63 14.51 1.56
CA VAL A 83 -7.48 15.95 1.28
C VAL A 83 -7.97 16.30 -0.12
N ASP A 84 -7.79 15.40 -1.07
CA ASP A 84 -8.04 15.67 -2.48
C ASP A 84 -9.39 15.08 -2.94
N SER A 85 -10.29 15.95 -3.40
CA SER A 85 -11.63 15.60 -3.86
C SER A 85 -11.63 14.68 -5.08
N ASP A 86 -10.59 14.76 -5.91
CA ASP A 86 -10.47 13.93 -7.12
C ASP A 86 -10.27 12.45 -6.75
N PHE A 87 -9.86 12.17 -5.51
CA PHE A 87 -9.69 10.82 -4.99
C PHE A 87 -10.92 10.27 -4.24
N GLU A 88 -12.08 10.92 -4.31
CA GLU A 88 -13.26 10.46 -3.58
C GLU A 88 -13.65 9.01 -3.92
N ILE A 89 -13.65 8.64 -5.21
CA ILE A 89 -13.94 7.26 -5.63
C ILE A 89 -12.89 6.31 -5.09
N PHE A 90 -11.60 6.65 -5.24
CA PHE A 90 -10.48 5.86 -4.74
C PHE A 90 -10.53 5.66 -3.22
N ARG A 91 -10.98 6.64 -2.45
CA ARG A 91 -11.21 6.51 -1.00
C ARG A 91 -12.24 5.44 -0.67
N LYS A 92 -13.27 5.27 -1.51
CA LYS A 92 -14.33 4.28 -1.32
C LYS A 92 -13.89 2.88 -1.76
N ILE A 93 -13.22 2.77 -2.92
CA ILE A 93 -12.82 1.48 -3.52
C ILE A 93 -11.47 0.95 -2.99
N HIS A 94 -10.58 1.83 -2.53
CA HIS A 94 -9.16 1.53 -2.28
C HIS A 94 -8.71 2.04 -0.91
N LYS A 95 -9.27 1.46 0.15
CA LYS A 95 -9.03 1.86 1.55
C LYS A 95 -7.63 1.56 2.08
N HIS A 96 -6.84 0.73 1.41
CA HIS A 96 -5.48 0.37 1.84
C HIS A 96 -4.57 0.29 0.62
N ILE A 97 -3.28 0.57 0.77
CA ILE A 97 -2.29 0.38 -0.31
C ILE A 97 -2.09 -1.12 -0.53
N VAL A 98 -2.96 -1.71 -1.34
CA VAL A 98 -2.84 -3.06 -1.88
C VAL A 98 -3.13 -3.00 -3.37
N PRO A 99 -2.60 -3.91 -4.19
CA PRO A 99 -3.00 -3.98 -5.59
C PRO A 99 -4.52 -4.17 -5.71
N HIS A 100 -5.18 -3.36 -6.54
CA HIS A 100 -6.61 -3.49 -6.77
C HIS A 100 -6.92 -4.87 -7.39
N ARG A 101 -8.10 -5.44 -7.10
CA ARG A 101 -8.49 -6.78 -7.57
C ARG A 101 -8.43 -6.91 -9.10
N ALA A 102 -8.82 -5.87 -9.82
CA ALA A 102 -8.73 -5.83 -11.28
C ALA A 102 -7.29 -6.07 -11.77
N TRP A 103 -6.30 -5.47 -11.08
CA TRP A 103 -4.89 -5.68 -11.38
C TRP A 103 -4.44 -7.11 -11.06
N VAL A 104 -4.89 -7.66 -9.94
CA VAL A 104 -4.58 -9.06 -9.56
C VAL A 104 -5.12 -10.04 -10.61
N ILE A 105 -6.35 -9.83 -11.10
CA ILE A 105 -6.97 -10.63 -12.17
C ILE A 105 -6.20 -10.49 -13.48
N ALA A 106 -5.85 -9.27 -13.88
CA ALA A 106 -5.09 -9.01 -15.10
C ALA A 106 -3.66 -9.60 -15.06
N LYS A 107 -3.08 -9.70 -13.86
CA LYS A 107 -1.79 -10.33 -13.64
C LYS A 107 -1.87 -11.85 -13.79
N THR A 108 -2.90 -12.49 -13.26
CA THR A 108 -3.10 -13.95 -13.35
C THR A 108 -3.67 -14.39 -14.69
N ASN A 109 -4.42 -13.53 -15.37
CA ASN A 109 -5.12 -13.81 -16.62
C ASN A 109 -4.89 -12.67 -17.61
N PRO A 110 -3.87 -12.76 -18.48
CA PRO A 110 -3.50 -11.69 -19.40
C PRO A 110 -4.63 -11.22 -20.33
N ASN A 111 -5.58 -12.09 -20.66
CA ASN A 111 -6.74 -11.77 -21.51
C ASN A 111 -7.66 -10.68 -20.92
N PHE A 112 -7.61 -10.46 -19.59
CA PHE A 112 -8.41 -9.42 -18.93
C PHE A 112 -7.65 -8.11 -18.70
N ARG A 113 -6.42 -7.96 -19.22
CA ARG A 113 -5.61 -6.73 -19.02
C ARG A 113 -6.30 -5.48 -19.57
N GLU A 114 -6.81 -5.53 -20.79
CA GLU A 114 -7.50 -4.39 -21.40
C GLU A 114 -8.78 -4.03 -20.63
N GLY A 115 -9.57 -5.03 -20.21
CA GLY A 115 -10.75 -4.79 -19.38
C GLY A 115 -10.41 -4.20 -18.01
N ALA A 116 -9.33 -4.67 -17.37
CA ALA A 116 -8.87 -4.12 -16.09
C ALA A 116 -8.37 -2.68 -16.22
N LYS A 117 -7.67 -2.36 -17.31
CA LYS A 117 -7.26 -0.98 -17.63
C LYS A 117 -8.48 -0.09 -17.81
N TYR A 118 -9.44 -0.51 -18.63
CA TYR A 118 -10.68 0.24 -18.86
C TYR A 118 -11.44 0.53 -17.56
N ILE A 119 -11.54 -0.44 -16.65
CA ILE A 119 -12.16 -0.23 -15.33
C ILE A 119 -11.42 0.84 -14.51
N VAL A 120 -10.09 0.86 -14.53
CA VAL A 120 -9.29 1.88 -13.82
C VAL A 120 -9.47 3.26 -14.45
N ASP A 121 -9.52 3.34 -15.77
CA ASP A 121 -9.78 4.59 -16.50
C ASP A 121 -11.17 5.13 -16.16
N LEU A 122 -12.18 4.27 -16.09
CA LEU A 122 -13.55 4.64 -15.70
C LEU A 122 -13.63 5.20 -14.28
N CYS A 123 -12.85 4.67 -13.33
CA CYS A 123 -12.76 5.22 -11.96
C CYS A 123 -12.25 6.67 -11.93
N SER A 124 -11.58 7.12 -12.99
CA SER A 124 -10.98 8.47 -13.09
C SER A 124 -11.88 9.47 -13.82
N VAL A 125 -12.94 9.00 -14.49
CA VAL A 125 -13.77 9.84 -15.40
C VAL A 125 -15.23 9.92 -14.96
N ILE A 126 -15.79 8.85 -14.40
CA ILE A 126 -17.24 8.79 -14.14
C ILE A 126 -17.63 9.58 -12.90
N ARG A 127 -18.58 10.50 -13.10
CA ARG A 127 -19.20 11.31 -12.06
C ARG A 127 -20.47 10.66 -11.51
N THR A 128 -20.89 11.12 -10.35
CA THR A 128 -22.13 10.72 -9.69
C THR A 128 -23.35 11.18 -10.51
N GLU A 129 -24.31 10.30 -10.70
CA GLU A 129 -25.60 10.58 -11.36
C GLU A 129 -26.45 11.51 -10.48
N GLU A 130 -27.28 12.35 -11.11
CA GLU A 130 -28.20 13.26 -10.40
C GLU A 130 -29.36 12.52 -9.73
N SER A 131 -29.75 11.35 -10.26
CA SER A 131 -30.82 10.52 -9.72
C SER A 131 -30.35 9.11 -9.40
N PRO A 132 -30.91 8.45 -8.36
CA PRO A 132 -30.49 7.11 -7.96
C PRO A 132 -30.98 6.07 -8.97
N LEU A 133 -30.08 5.18 -9.37
CA LEU A 133 -30.36 4.01 -10.19
C LEU A 133 -30.62 2.78 -9.31
N LEU A 134 -31.61 1.95 -9.67
CA LEU A 134 -31.85 0.66 -9.01
C LEU A 134 -30.99 -0.43 -9.65
N CYS A 135 -30.21 -1.16 -8.86
CA CYS A 135 -29.45 -2.29 -9.36
C CYS A 135 -30.31 -3.56 -9.42
N ASP A 136 -30.53 -4.10 -10.62
CA ASP A 136 -31.25 -5.36 -10.81
C ASP A 136 -30.57 -6.56 -10.14
N LYS A 137 -29.25 -6.52 -9.94
CA LYS A 137 -28.49 -7.65 -9.39
C LYS A 137 -28.52 -7.71 -7.86
N CYS A 138 -28.57 -6.57 -7.18
CA CYS A 138 -28.52 -6.55 -5.72
C CYS A 138 -29.69 -5.80 -5.06
N GLY A 139 -30.61 -5.24 -5.86
CA GLY A 139 -31.80 -4.52 -5.40
C GLY A 139 -31.51 -3.21 -4.65
N LYS A 140 -30.30 -2.65 -4.76
CA LYS A 140 -29.92 -1.42 -4.05
C LYS A 140 -29.91 -0.23 -4.99
N PHE A 141 -30.37 0.91 -4.47
CA PHE A 141 -30.21 2.20 -5.13
C PHE A 141 -28.76 2.68 -5.02
N PHE A 142 -28.23 3.28 -6.09
CA PHE A 142 -26.89 3.83 -6.14
C PHE A 142 -26.83 5.03 -7.10
N TYR A 143 -25.87 5.93 -6.88
CA TYR A 143 -25.67 7.11 -7.72
C TYR A 143 -24.40 7.03 -8.55
N ASN A 144 -23.48 6.12 -8.23
CA ASN A 144 -22.24 5.97 -8.97
C ASN A 144 -22.09 4.51 -9.41
N VAL A 145 -22.20 4.26 -10.71
CA VAL A 145 -22.16 2.93 -11.32
C VAL A 145 -20.83 2.23 -10.99
N ILE A 146 -19.71 2.96 -11.03
CA ILE A 146 -18.38 2.38 -10.81
C ILE A 146 -18.17 2.03 -9.34
N GLU A 147 -18.47 2.95 -8.42
CA GLU A 147 -18.46 2.65 -6.99
C GLU A 147 -19.32 1.42 -6.71
N HIS A 148 -20.52 1.38 -7.27
CA HIS A 148 -21.45 0.27 -7.08
C HIS A 148 -20.88 -1.06 -7.56
N ILE A 149 -20.38 -1.13 -8.80
CA ILE A 149 -19.78 -2.35 -9.37
C ILE A 149 -18.55 -2.80 -8.58
N MET A 150 -17.67 -1.85 -8.22
CA MET A 150 -16.37 -2.13 -7.61
C MET A 150 -16.49 -2.50 -6.12
N CYS A 151 -17.45 -1.89 -5.41
CA CYS A 151 -17.76 -2.19 -4.02
C CYS A 151 -18.76 -3.35 -3.86
N MET A 152 -19.41 -3.79 -4.93
CA MET A 152 -20.25 -4.99 -4.89
C MET A 152 -19.35 -6.15 -4.49
N ARG A 153 -19.50 -6.64 -3.25
CA ARG A 153 -19.00 -7.95 -2.83
C ARG A 153 -19.83 -8.97 -3.59
N SER A 154 -19.50 -9.17 -4.84
CA SER A 154 -20.22 -10.08 -5.67
C SER A 154 -20.00 -11.47 -5.08
N SER A 155 -21.10 -12.07 -4.63
CA SER A 155 -21.39 -13.48 -4.78
C SER A 155 -21.24 -13.88 -6.25
N ILE A 156 -20.04 -13.73 -6.83
CA ILE A 156 -19.61 -14.46 -8.02
C ILE A 156 -19.35 -15.88 -7.53
N ARG A 157 -20.40 -16.55 -7.08
CA ARG A 157 -20.52 -17.95 -7.44
C ARG A 157 -20.68 -17.89 -8.95
N LEU A 158 -19.59 -18.22 -9.65
CA LEU A 158 -19.68 -18.67 -11.03
C LEU A 158 -20.80 -19.71 -11.05
N LYS A 159 -22.01 -19.35 -11.51
CA LYS A 159 -22.97 -20.34 -11.96
C LYS A 159 -22.40 -20.83 -13.29
N SER A 160 -21.48 -21.79 -13.21
CA SER A 160 -21.05 -22.63 -14.33
C SER A 160 -22.06 -23.74 -14.63
N GLU A 161 -23.32 -23.59 -14.24
CA GLU A 161 -24.38 -24.58 -14.45
C GLU A 161 -25.62 -23.87 -15.03
N ALA A 162 -25.52 -23.45 -16.29
CA ALA A 162 -26.69 -23.05 -17.10
C ALA A 162 -26.47 -23.27 -18.61
N LEU A 163 -25.53 -24.15 -18.99
CA LEU A 163 -25.38 -24.63 -20.36
C LEU A 163 -25.15 -26.14 -20.32
N GLY A 164 -26.24 -26.88 -20.04
CA GLY A 164 -26.20 -28.33 -19.97
C GLY A 164 -27.59 -28.89 -19.76
N GLY A 165 -28.40 -28.92 -20.82
CA GLY A 165 -29.59 -29.77 -20.84
C GLY A 165 -30.88 -29.10 -21.31
N LEU A 166 -30.90 -28.57 -22.53
CA LEU A 166 -32.13 -28.55 -23.35
C LEU A 166 -31.72 -28.76 -24.81
N ASN A 167 -31.81 -30.02 -25.25
CA ASN A 167 -32.23 -30.49 -26.58
C ASN A 167 -31.48 -31.77 -26.98
N LYS A 168 -32.12 -32.91 -26.72
CA LYS A 168 -32.12 -34.05 -27.64
C LYS A 168 -33.57 -34.53 -27.76
N TYR A 169 -34.11 -34.34 -28.95
CA TYR A 169 -35.03 -35.32 -29.54
C TYR A 169 -34.28 -36.64 -29.74
#